data_AF-A0A7S2QAJ8-F1
#
_entry.id   AF-A0A7S2QAJ8-F1
#
_cell.length_a   1.000
_cell.length_b   1.000
_cell.length_c   1.000
_cell.angle_alpha   90.00
_cell.angle_beta   90.00
_cell.angle_gamma   90.00
#
_symmetry.space_group_name_H-M   'P 1'
#
loop_
_entity.id
_entity.type
_entity.pdbx_description
1 polymer ?
#
loop_
_entity_poly.entity_id
_entity_poly.type
_entity_poly.pdbx_seq_one_letter_code
_entity_poly.pdbx_strand_id
1 'polypeptide(L)'
;AAGALLPPPGSSRAWESLATSEDGCRDGAAGDAAAAEFGGASRRVVQRATVYSLCALLGLHGVLAIGTGGRYFRAAPAPAALKDAVGLSAQCDNYQTYAYAEWSGFVKSGRCGAGGEALALNLTSKTGCVVQAMSCAMEKGRKVYRFRAGVFEIGEQLLVPEATNIIGAANPNDMSAPTASPEWRSQTLFLATRGATDYDAIYCHAANMVTTRVGFVLSSDVTVRDVSYQGVDTIRPGDNGGLCGGGAFETKGCARNDCGSGVNNAGSDGMASVNVLIENVRLNDYYFAADKAKVGANIPGNQCGSGGCCMCQPNGIRSSQVGVWVPQTRNPEGTSNLTVWNVVSSSTQADGVNLHGKVVSALVQNAYFQNTGDDVYALWGANLVPTSVVFRSCVAVNPGVLRPNWYGNCVATYGFGSVVFEDITCKAPTGGHGPQNMNAAMFVFYGSFGAKHPPWNRADIKGWSFQDMQGNGYQKSSGVVGNPVPWKMTWNKAKSGVFAPYYINGASQPINVYATPR
;
A
#
# COMPACT_ATOMS: atom_id res chain seq x y z
N ALA A 1 7.67 47.00 -46.60
CA ALA A 1 7.49 46.20 -47.83
C ALA A 1 8.63 45.20 -47.92
N ALA A 2 8.30 43.89 -47.95
CA ALA A 2 9.11 42.69 -48.27
C ALA A 2 10.51 42.56 -47.58
N GLY A 3 10.89 41.48 -46.91
CA GLY A 3 10.40 40.11 -46.90
C GLY A 3 11.62 39.18 -47.02
N ALA A 4 11.79 38.25 -46.07
CA ALA A 4 12.37 36.92 -46.27
C ALA A 4 12.38 36.16 -44.93
N LEU A 5 11.48 35.18 -44.83
CA LEU A 5 11.39 34.16 -43.80
C LEU A 5 12.43 33.06 -44.11
N LEU A 6 13.12 32.58 -43.08
CA LEU A 6 13.80 31.27 -43.08
C LEU A 6 13.20 30.40 -41.96
N PRO A 7 12.93 29.11 -42.21
CA PRO A 7 12.23 28.24 -41.27
C PRO A 7 13.20 27.66 -40.21
N PRO A 8 12.71 27.27 -39.03
CA PRO A 8 13.49 26.47 -38.09
C PRO A 8 13.51 24.99 -38.54
N PRO A 9 14.63 24.26 -38.35
CA PRO A 9 14.64 22.82 -38.58
C PRO A 9 13.95 22.11 -37.42
N GLY A 10 12.85 21.44 -37.74
CA GLY A 10 12.31 20.38 -36.91
C GLY A 10 13.19 19.13 -36.99
N SER A 11 13.47 18.53 -35.84
CA SER A 11 13.59 17.07 -35.74
C SER A 11 13.16 16.64 -34.34
N SER A 12 11.90 16.22 -34.23
CA SER A 12 11.41 15.43 -33.13
C SER A 12 12.03 14.03 -33.24
N ARG A 13 13.07 13.74 -32.46
CA ARG A 13 13.43 12.35 -32.17
C ARG A 13 12.51 11.85 -31.07
N ALA A 14 11.60 10.96 -31.45
CA ALA A 14 10.97 10.05 -30.52
C ALA A 14 12.08 9.22 -29.86
N TRP A 15 12.21 9.32 -28.55
CA TRP A 15 13.00 8.39 -27.78
C TRP A 15 12.11 7.18 -27.50
N GLU A 16 12.28 6.12 -28.29
CA GLU A 16 11.89 4.78 -27.88
C GLU A 16 12.68 4.45 -26.61
N SER A 17 11.97 4.27 -25.49
CA SER A 17 12.56 3.71 -24.29
C SER A 17 12.85 2.24 -24.55
N LEU A 18 14.12 1.90 -24.73
CA LEU A 18 14.64 0.57 -24.46
C LEU A 18 14.48 0.30 -22.96
N ALA A 19 13.29 -0.16 -22.59
CA ALA A 19 13.15 -1.06 -21.46
C ALA A 19 13.90 -2.32 -21.87
N THR A 20 14.93 -2.67 -21.12
CA THR A 20 15.59 -3.98 -21.23
C THR A 20 14.52 -5.05 -21.08
N SER A 21 14.42 -5.91 -22.09
CA SER A 21 13.56 -7.08 -22.13
C SER A 21 13.85 -8.01 -20.95
N GLU A 22 12.86 -8.17 -20.07
CA GLU A 22 12.71 -9.34 -19.19
C GLU A 22 11.37 -10.05 -19.49
N ASP A 23 11.04 -10.16 -20.77
CA ASP A 23 9.99 -11.07 -21.26
C ASP A 23 10.60 -12.44 -21.53
N GLY A 24 10.74 -13.22 -20.46
CA GLY A 24 11.19 -14.61 -20.53
C GLY A 24 10.19 -15.55 -19.88
N CYS A 25 8.94 -15.61 -20.38
CA CYS A 25 8.00 -16.71 -20.17
C CYS A 25 6.70 -16.50 -20.98
N ARG A 26 6.76 -16.65 -22.32
CA ARG A 26 5.58 -17.00 -23.13
C ARG A 26 6.02 -17.82 -24.35
N ASP A 27 5.86 -19.13 -24.26
CA ASP A 27 5.82 -19.99 -25.44
C ASP A 27 4.44 -19.89 -26.08
N GLY A 28 4.44 -19.51 -27.36
CA GLY A 28 3.26 -19.50 -28.23
C GLY A 28 3.12 -20.81 -28.99
N ALA A 29 1.89 -21.25 -29.16
CA ALA A 29 1.47 -22.11 -30.27
C ALA A 29 0.45 -21.34 -31.13
N ALA A 30 0.91 -21.04 -32.34
CA ALA A 30 0.26 -20.76 -33.63
C ALA A 30 -1.24 -20.44 -33.75
N GLY A 31 -1.55 -19.48 -34.65
CA GLY A 31 -2.80 -19.47 -35.41
C GLY A 31 -3.18 -18.11 -36.02
N ASP A 32 -2.87 -17.92 -37.30
CA ASP A 32 -3.04 -16.71 -38.12
C ASP A 32 -4.50 -16.28 -38.46
N ALA A 33 -4.59 -14.98 -38.81
CA ALA A 33 -5.37 -14.36 -39.91
C ALA A 33 -6.82 -13.83 -39.73
N ALA A 34 -6.91 -12.50 -39.94
CA ALA A 34 -7.80 -11.75 -40.86
C ALA A 34 -9.25 -11.36 -40.47
N ALA A 35 -9.39 -10.05 -40.21
CA ALA A 35 -10.30 -9.04 -40.78
C ALA A 35 -11.75 -9.35 -41.26
N ALA A 36 -12.64 -8.46 -40.81
CA ALA A 36 -13.75 -7.76 -41.50
C ALA A 36 -15.22 -8.30 -41.47
N GLU A 37 -16.07 -7.39 -40.97
CA GLU A 37 -17.44 -6.97 -41.35
C GLU A 37 -18.71 -7.88 -41.26
N PHE A 38 -19.72 -7.26 -40.61
CA PHE A 38 -21.19 -7.24 -40.80
C PHE A 38 -21.99 -8.50 -41.20
N GLY A 39 -22.96 -8.81 -40.33
CA GLY A 39 -24.35 -8.97 -40.75
C GLY A 39 -24.98 -10.37 -40.60
N GLY A 40 -26.21 -10.40 -40.07
CA GLY A 40 -27.22 -11.37 -40.51
C GLY A 40 -27.57 -12.50 -39.54
N ALA A 41 -28.80 -12.43 -39.02
CA ALA A 41 -29.47 -13.45 -38.24
C ALA A 41 -29.68 -14.78 -38.99
N SER A 42 -29.70 -15.90 -38.25
CA SER A 42 -30.80 -16.88 -38.30
C SER A 42 -30.56 -18.06 -37.35
N ARG A 43 -31.66 -18.49 -36.72
CA ARG A 43 -31.87 -19.71 -35.92
C ARG A 43 -31.27 -20.98 -36.54
N ARG A 44 -30.82 -21.89 -35.69
CA ARG A 44 -31.25 -23.31 -35.69
C ARG A 44 -30.93 -24.01 -34.37
N VAL A 45 -31.95 -24.68 -33.87
CA VAL A 45 -31.97 -25.68 -32.80
C VAL A 45 -31.34 -26.97 -33.33
N VAL A 46 -30.46 -27.61 -32.57
CA VAL A 46 -30.23 -29.06 -32.64
C VAL A 46 -30.00 -29.62 -31.23
N GLN A 47 -30.89 -30.53 -30.83
CA GLN A 47 -30.79 -31.41 -29.67
C GLN A 47 -29.82 -32.58 -29.92
N ARG A 48 -29.51 -33.31 -28.84
CA ARG A 48 -29.00 -34.70 -28.73
C ARG A 48 -27.47 -34.81 -28.64
N ALA A 49 -26.88 -35.74 -27.89
CA ALA A 49 -27.41 -36.77 -26.99
C ALA A 49 -26.28 -37.28 -26.09
N THR A 50 -26.70 -37.80 -24.94
CA THR A 50 -25.98 -38.70 -24.04
C THR A 50 -25.60 -40.01 -24.73
N VAL A 51 -24.38 -40.52 -24.53
CA VAL A 51 -24.07 -41.96 -24.60
C VAL A 51 -23.13 -42.35 -23.46
N TYR A 52 -23.48 -43.48 -22.86
CA TYR A 52 -22.88 -44.22 -21.77
C TYR A 52 -21.44 -44.69 -22.03
N SER A 53 -20.71 -44.94 -20.94
CA SER A 53 -19.85 -46.12 -20.89
C SER A 53 -19.83 -46.71 -19.47
N LEU A 54 -20.12 -48.00 -19.41
CA LEU A 54 -20.31 -48.82 -18.21
C LEU A 54 -19.53 -50.12 -18.42
N CYS A 55 -18.63 -50.44 -17.49
CA CYS A 55 -18.15 -51.78 -17.07
C CYS A 55 -17.26 -51.52 -15.83
N ALA A 56 -17.63 -51.82 -14.57
CA ALA A 56 -17.90 -53.13 -13.95
C ALA A 56 -16.65 -54.05 -14.09
N LEU A 57 -16.07 -54.72 -13.09
CA LEU A 57 -16.58 -55.37 -11.86
C LEU A 57 -15.33 -55.98 -11.15
N LEU A 58 -15.09 -55.83 -9.84
CA LEU A 58 -15.11 -56.86 -8.75
C LEU A 58 -13.89 -56.62 -7.83
N GLY A 59 -13.86 -56.81 -6.50
CA GLY A 59 -14.79 -57.35 -5.50
C GLY A 59 -14.35 -56.85 -4.10
N LEU A 60 -15.25 -56.57 -3.14
CA LEU A 60 -15.99 -57.45 -2.22
C LEU A 60 -15.23 -57.88 -0.94
N HIS A 61 -15.75 -57.40 0.20
CA HIS A 61 -15.89 -57.96 1.58
C HIS A 61 -15.42 -56.96 2.67
N GLY A 62 -16.17 -56.64 3.74
CA GLY A 62 -17.49 -57.03 4.26
C GLY A 62 -18.03 -55.90 5.15
N VAL A 63 -19.32 -55.57 5.15
CA VAL A 63 -20.41 -56.10 5.99
C VAL A 63 -20.10 -56.11 7.50
N LEU A 64 -20.66 -55.12 8.21
CA LEU A 64 -21.46 -55.38 9.41
C LEU A 64 -22.56 -54.31 9.52
N ALA A 65 -23.79 -54.78 9.70
CA ALA A 65 -25.01 -53.99 9.83
C ALA A 65 -25.69 -54.27 11.18
N ILE A 66 -26.79 -53.56 11.41
CA ILE A 66 -27.83 -53.68 12.46
C ILE A 66 -27.59 -52.70 13.63
N GLY A 67 -28.54 -51.87 14.08
CA GLY A 67 -29.99 -51.76 13.81
C GLY A 67 -30.53 -50.41 14.32
N THR A 68 -31.51 -49.83 13.63
CA THR A 68 -32.96 -49.80 13.98
C THR A 68 -33.36 -49.01 15.23
N GLY A 69 -34.12 -47.93 15.01
CA GLY A 69 -35.24 -47.54 15.89
C GLY A 69 -35.10 -46.21 16.63
N GLY A 70 -35.63 -45.13 16.07
CA GLY A 70 -35.77 -43.84 16.76
C GLY A 70 -37.00 -43.08 16.27
N ARG A 71 -37.97 -42.91 17.16
CA ARG A 71 -39.33 -42.41 16.94
C ARG A 71 -39.37 -40.94 16.51
N TYR A 72 -40.26 -40.62 15.57
CA TYR A 72 -40.70 -39.27 15.25
C TYR A 72 -41.45 -38.66 16.45
N PHE A 73 -40.86 -37.67 17.12
CA PHE A 73 -41.61 -36.74 17.96
C PHE A 73 -42.10 -35.58 17.08
N ARG A 74 -43.41 -35.47 16.89
CA ARG A 74 -44.05 -34.22 16.42
C ARG A 74 -43.91 -33.19 17.55
N ALA A 75 -43.07 -32.18 17.34
CA ALA A 75 -43.08 -30.99 18.17
C ALA A 75 -44.42 -30.26 17.99
N ALA A 76 -45.10 -29.99 19.10
CA ALA A 76 -46.28 -29.13 19.12
C ALA A 76 -45.88 -27.71 18.67
N PRO A 77 -46.75 -26.98 17.94
CA PRO A 77 -46.48 -25.59 17.60
C PRO A 77 -46.41 -24.77 18.88
N ALA A 78 -45.29 -24.08 19.08
CA ALA A 78 -45.15 -23.12 20.18
C ALA A 78 -46.25 -22.06 20.07
N PRO A 79 -46.90 -21.66 21.18
CA PRO A 79 -47.94 -20.64 21.15
C PRO A 79 -47.36 -19.32 20.65
N ALA A 80 -48.03 -18.74 19.65
CA ALA A 80 -47.67 -17.47 19.00
C ALA A 80 -47.86 -16.22 19.89
N ALA A 81 -47.86 -16.38 21.21
CA ALA A 81 -48.23 -15.35 22.18
C ALA A 81 -47.12 -15.19 23.23
N LEU A 82 -45.91 -14.79 22.78
CA LEU A 82 -44.89 -14.20 23.66
C LEU A 82 -43.85 -13.38 22.86
N LYS A 83 -44.28 -12.69 21.78
CA LYS A 83 -43.39 -11.85 20.96
C LYS A 83 -43.41 -10.35 21.32
N ASP A 84 -44.32 -9.91 22.19
CA ASP A 84 -44.56 -8.47 22.40
C ASP A 84 -44.26 -7.96 23.82
N ALA A 85 -43.54 -8.70 24.67
CA ALA A 85 -43.41 -8.35 26.09
C ALA A 85 -42.00 -8.43 26.70
N VAL A 86 -40.96 -8.14 25.92
CA VAL A 86 -39.68 -7.70 26.51
C VAL A 86 -39.16 -6.52 25.68
N GLY A 87 -39.63 -5.33 26.02
CA GLY A 87 -39.07 -4.04 25.59
C GLY A 87 -37.68 -3.78 26.19
N LEU A 88 -36.78 -4.75 26.10
CA LEU A 88 -35.35 -4.48 26.19
C LEU A 88 -35.00 -3.79 24.88
N SER A 89 -35.06 -2.46 24.90
CA SER A 89 -34.23 -1.63 24.02
C SER A 89 -32.83 -2.21 24.12
N ALA A 90 -32.44 -3.01 23.14
CA ALA A 90 -31.13 -3.65 23.13
C ALA A 90 -30.12 -2.51 23.11
N GLN A 91 -29.49 -2.27 24.26
CA GLN A 91 -28.52 -1.21 24.41
C GLN A 91 -27.42 -1.48 23.40
N CYS A 92 -27.26 -0.56 22.45
CA CYS A 92 -26.25 -0.72 21.43
C CYS A 92 -24.86 -0.76 22.08
N ASP A 93 -24.04 -1.72 21.68
CA ASP A 93 -22.60 -1.66 21.98
C ASP A 93 -22.05 -0.34 21.40
N ASN A 94 -21.16 0.32 22.13
CA ASN A 94 -20.51 1.53 21.65
C ASN A 94 -19.53 1.24 20.49
N TYR A 95 -19.10 -0.02 20.35
CA TYR A 95 -18.24 -0.46 19.25
C TYR A 95 -19.05 -1.18 18.17
N GLN A 96 -19.30 -0.48 17.06
CA GLN A 96 -20.14 -0.98 15.96
C GLN A 96 -19.38 -0.98 14.64
N THR A 97 -19.92 -1.71 13.67
CA THR A 97 -19.45 -1.66 12.28
C THR A 97 -20.42 -0.88 11.40
N TYR A 98 -19.92 0.08 10.64
CA TYR A 98 -20.68 0.95 9.75
C TYR A 98 -20.26 0.68 8.31
N ALA A 99 -21.24 0.46 7.43
CA ALA A 99 -20.98 0.28 6.00
C ALA A 99 -20.47 1.59 5.39
N TYR A 100 -19.67 1.49 4.32
CA TYR A 100 -19.08 2.65 3.65
C TYR A 100 -20.11 3.71 3.22
N ALA A 101 -21.26 3.27 2.72
CA ALA A 101 -22.32 4.17 2.24
C ALA A 101 -22.94 5.02 3.37
N GLU A 102 -22.90 4.55 4.61
CA GLU A 102 -23.50 5.26 5.76
C GLU A 102 -22.74 6.55 6.08
N TRP A 103 -21.41 6.56 5.96
CA TRP A 103 -20.59 7.67 6.44
C TRP A 103 -19.89 8.46 5.32
N SER A 104 -19.48 7.79 4.24
CA SER A 104 -18.60 8.42 3.23
C SER A 104 -19.26 9.58 2.49
N GLY A 105 -20.58 9.52 2.27
CA GLY A 105 -21.35 10.58 1.63
C GLY A 105 -21.22 11.93 2.35
N PHE A 106 -21.11 11.92 3.69
CA PHE A 106 -20.94 13.15 4.47
C PHE A 106 -19.58 13.80 4.23
N VAL A 107 -18.51 13.00 4.17
CA VAL A 107 -17.14 13.49 3.90
C VAL A 107 -17.04 13.98 2.46
N LYS A 108 -17.50 13.19 1.48
CA LYS A 108 -17.45 13.53 0.05
C LYS A 108 -18.21 14.81 -0.29
N SER A 109 -19.42 14.96 0.25
CA SER A 109 -20.23 16.16 0.04
C SER A 109 -19.69 17.38 0.82
N GLY A 110 -18.74 17.15 1.74
CA GLY A 110 -18.26 18.19 2.62
C GLY A 110 -19.36 18.77 3.52
N ARG A 111 -20.41 17.99 3.80
CA ARG A 111 -21.54 18.38 4.65
C ARG A 111 -21.07 18.46 6.10
N CYS A 112 -21.19 19.65 6.68
CA CYS A 112 -20.75 19.96 8.03
C CYS A 112 -21.73 20.92 8.70
N GLY A 113 -21.68 21.05 10.03
CA GLY A 113 -22.48 22.06 10.74
C GLY A 113 -22.07 23.48 10.33
N ALA A 114 -23.04 24.37 10.18
CA ALA A 114 -22.79 25.78 9.93
C ALA A 114 -22.42 26.51 11.23
N GLY A 115 -21.64 27.59 11.15
CA GLY A 115 -21.46 28.52 12.27
C GLY A 115 -20.71 27.97 13.49
N GLY A 116 -19.94 26.89 13.36
CA GLY A 116 -19.11 26.32 14.44
C GLY A 116 -19.82 25.31 15.34
N GLU A 117 -21.15 25.14 15.22
CA GLU A 117 -21.85 24.05 15.90
C GLU A 117 -21.57 22.72 15.21
N ALA A 118 -21.30 21.68 16.01
CA ALA A 118 -21.04 20.34 15.49
C ALA A 118 -22.35 19.68 15.03
N LEU A 119 -22.44 19.36 13.74
CA LEU A 119 -23.50 18.53 13.19
C LEU A 119 -23.30 17.09 13.69
N ALA A 120 -24.21 16.61 14.53
CA ALA A 120 -24.29 15.21 14.93
C ALA A 120 -24.75 14.35 13.75
N LEU A 121 -23.98 13.32 13.40
CA LEU A 121 -24.28 12.41 12.30
C LEU A 121 -24.59 11.03 12.86
N ASN A 122 -25.88 10.69 12.85
CA ASN A 122 -26.37 9.38 13.24
C ASN A 122 -26.15 8.40 12.10
N LEU A 123 -25.42 7.32 12.38
CA LEU A 123 -25.15 6.26 11.40
C LEU A 123 -25.89 5.00 11.81
N THR A 124 -26.34 4.22 10.83
CA THR A 124 -26.91 2.90 11.08
C THR A 124 -25.80 1.87 11.00
N SER A 125 -25.56 1.13 12.09
CA SER A 125 -24.62 0.02 12.10
C SER A 125 -25.17 -1.16 11.29
N LYS A 126 -24.29 -2.11 10.94
CA LYS A 126 -24.68 -3.36 10.29
C LYS A 126 -25.61 -4.25 11.13
N THR A 127 -25.71 -4.00 12.43
CA THR A 127 -26.64 -4.69 13.34
C THR A 127 -27.99 -3.97 13.45
N GLY A 128 -28.18 -2.87 12.72
CA GLY A 128 -29.41 -2.06 12.73
C GLY A 128 -29.46 -1.02 13.86
N CYS A 129 -28.38 -0.86 14.63
CA CYS A 129 -28.33 0.15 15.67
C CYS A 129 -28.07 1.54 15.08
N VAL A 130 -28.83 2.54 15.50
CA VAL A 130 -28.60 3.94 15.14
C VAL A 130 -27.92 4.67 16.31
N VAL A 131 -26.68 5.12 16.10
CA VAL A 131 -25.91 5.88 17.10
C VAL A 131 -25.21 7.07 16.45
N GLN A 132 -24.93 8.09 17.26
CA GLN A 132 -24.10 9.23 16.87
C GLN A 132 -22.64 8.79 16.78
N ALA A 133 -22.27 8.14 15.68
CA ALA A 133 -20.93 7.60 15.47
C ALA A 133 -19.93 8.64 14.92
N MET A 134 -20.45 9.73 14.35
CA MET A 134 -19.66 10.77 13.71
C MET A 134 -20.22 12.17 14.02
N SER A 135 -19.37 13.18 14.00
CA SER A 135 -19.80 14.58 13.97
C SER A 135 -18.94 15.38 12.99
N CYS A 136 -19.48 16.53 12.54
CA CYS A 136 -18.72 17.48 11.74
C CYS A 136 -18.94 18.92 12.19
N ALA A 137 -17.86 19.65 12.47
CA ALA A 137 -17.89 21.09 12.75
C ALA A 137 -16.92 21.86 11.84
N MET A 138 -17.19 23.16 11.64
CA MET A 138 -16.21 24.07 11.04
C MET A 138 -15.29 24.63 12.12
N GLU A 139 -13.98 24.37 12.02
CA GLU A 139 -12.98 24.84 12.98
C GLU A 139 -11.85 25.54 12.26
N LYS A 140 -11.63 26.83 12.59
CA LYS A 140 -10.57 27.65 11.98
C LYS A 140 -10.61 27.60 10.44
N GLY A 141 -11.81 27.62 9.87
CA GLY A 141 -12.02 27.57 8.41
C GLY A 141 -11.90 26.18 7.78
N ARG A 142 -11.69 25.11 8.57
CA ARG A 142 -11.58 23.73 8.09
C ARG A 142 -12.78 22.90 8.52
N LYS A 143 -13.17 21.93 7.69
CA LYS A 143 -14.19 20.92 8.05
C LYS A 143 -13.53 19.87 8.92
N VAL A 144 -14.09 19.58 10.09
CA VAL A 144 -13.51 18.60 11.02
C VAL A 144 -14.48 17.47 11.27
N TYR A 145 -14.24 16.33 10.64
CA TYR A 145 -14.98 15.09 10.87
C TYR A 145 -14.33 14.33 12.03
N ARG A 146 -15.11 14.13 13.10
CA ARG A 146 -14.70 13.31 14.25
C ARG A 146 -15.44 12.00 14.25
N PHE A 147 -14.68 10.92 14.19
CA PHE A 147 -15.17 9.55 14.26
C PHE A 147 -15.04 9.06 15.70
N ARG A 148 -16.10 8.41 16.21
CA ARG A 148 -16.01 7.66 17.47
C ARG A 148 -15.29 6.33 17.24
N ALA A 149 -15.06 5.60 18.33
CA ALA A 149 -14.55 4.24 18.23
C ALA A 149 -15.54 3.35 17.47
N GLY A 150 -15.03 2.46 16.63
CA GLY A 150 -15.83 1.61 15.75
C GLY A 150 -15.07 1.19 14.50
N VAL A 151 -15.70 0.32 13.71
CA VAL A 151 -15.19 -0.14 12.41
C VAL A 151 -15.96 0.56 11.30
N PHE A 152 -15.27 1.39 10.53
CA PHE A 152 -15.82 2.13 9.40
C PHE A 152 -15.33 1.47 8.12
N GLU A 153 -16.20 0.74 7.45
CA GLU A 153 -15.82 0.07 6.22
C GLU A 153 -15.52 1.10 5.13
N ILE A 154 -14.52 0.80 4.31
CA ILE A 154 -14.17 1.56 3.11
C ILE A 154 -14.10 0.60 1.93
N GLY A 155 -14.87 0.90 0.87
CA GLY A 155 -15.04 0.00 -0.28
C GLY A 155 -14.38 0.49 -1.55
N GLU A 156 -13.77 1.67 -1.50
CA GLU A 156 -13.16 2.35 -2.64
C GLU A 156 -12.16 3.40 -2.13
N GLN A 157 -11.46 4.03 -3.06
CA GLN A 157 -10.59 5.15 -2.80
C GLN A 157 -11.41 6.42 -2.53
N LEU A 158 -11.32 6.97 -1.31
CA LEU A 158 -12.05 8.16 -0.90
C LEU A 158 -11.20 9.42 -1.12
N LEU A 159 -11.58 10.25 -2.09
CA LEU A 159 -11.03 11.61 -2.22
C LEU A 159 -11.55 12.48 -1.06
N VAL A 160 -10.64 12.85 -0.16
CA VAL A 160 -10.91 13.77 0.95
C VAL A 160 -10.85 15.20 0.41
N PRO A 161 -11.92 16.01 0.53
CA PRO A 161 -11.92 17.38 0.05
C PRO A 161 -10.85 18.24 0.71
N GLU A 162 -10.46 19.33 0.04
CA GLU A 162 -9.53 20.30 0.60
C GLU A 162 -10.02 20.88 1.94
N ALA A 163 -9.07 21.36 2.75
CA ALA A 163 -9.33 21.97 4.06
C ALA A 163 -10.20 21.08 4.98
N THR A 164 -9.95 19.77 4.96
CA THR A 164 -10.70 18.78 5.73
C THR A 164 -9.80 18.01 6.70
N ASN A 165 -10.25 17.90 7.95
CA ASN A 165 -9.61 17.10 8.98
C ASN A 165 -10.46 15.87 9.27
N ILE A 166 -9.83 14.70 9.25
CA ILE A 166 -10.39 13.43 9.73
C ILE A 166 -9.70 13.08 11.04
N ILE A 167 -10.46 12.99 12.12
CA ILE A 167 -9.95 12.72 13.47
C ILE A 167 -10.67 11.49 14.00
N GLY A 168 -9.92 10.46 14.38
CA GLY A 168 -10.47 9.29 15.06
C GLY A 168 -10.53 9.45 16.57
N ALA A 169 -10.88 8.37 17.26
CA ALA A 169 -11.21 8.39 18.67
C ALA A 169 -10.00 8.59 19.61
N ALA A 170 -8.86 8.01 19.27
CA ALA A 170 -7.67 7.99 20.12
C ALA A 170 -6.40 7.70 19.30
N ASN A 171 -5.24 8.11 19.81
CA ASN A 171 -3.95 7.73 19.23
C ASN A 171 -3.74 6.21 19.35
N PRO A 172 -3.62 5.46 18.25
CA PRO A 172 -3.47 3.99 18.26
C PRO A 172 -2.05 3.51 18.55
N ASN A 173 -1.09 4.43 18.72
CA ASN A 173 0.33 4.12 18.75
C ASN A 173 0.95 4.33 20.13
N ASP A 174 1.68 3.32 20.59
CA ASP A 174 2.65 3.42 21.67
C ASP A 174 4.05 3.18 21.07
N MET A 175 4.82 4.25 20.88
CA MET A 175 6.15 4.15 20.26
C MET A 175 7.20 3.51 21.16
N SER A 176 6.92 3.31 22.45
CA SER A 176 7.77 2.49 23.32
C SER A 176 7.58 0.99 23.07
N ALA A 177 6.41 0.60 22.52
CA ALA A 177 6.04 -0.76 22.18
C ALA A 177 5.33 -0.84 20.81
N PRO A 178 5.96 -0.41 19.70
CA PRO A 178 5.29 -0.24 18.41
C PRO A 178 4.77 -1.56 17.80
N THR A 179 5.17 -2.71 18.32
CA THR A 179 4.69 -4.04 17.89
C THR A 179 3.44 -4.51 18.66
N ALA A 180 3.05 -3.84 19.74
CA ALA A 180 1.86 -4.20 20.50
C ALA A 180 0.62 -3.63 19.79
N SER A 181 -0.40 -4.44 19.54
CA SER A 181 -1.66 -3.97 18.93
C SER A 181 -2.45 -3.04 19.85
N PRO A 182 -3.24 -2.10 19.31
CA PRO A 182 -4.02 -1.19 20.15
C PRO A 182 -5.21 -1.94 20.76
N GLU A 183 -5.83 -1.34 21.78
CA GLU A 183 -7.12 -1.81 22.27
C GLU A 183 -8.21 -1.45 21.24
N TRP A 184 -8.57 -2.38 20.36
CA TRP A 184 -9.40 -2.10 19.19
C TRP A 184 -10.75 -1.44 19.52
N ARG A 185 -11.38 -1.72 20.67
CA ARG A 185 -12.70 -1.17 21.02
C ARG A 185 -12.67 0.33 21.31
N SER A 186 -11.51 0.89 21.61
CA SER A 186 -11.28 2.32 21.81
C SER A 186 -10.87 3.07 20.55
N GLN A 187 -10.63 2.35 19.44
CA GLN A 187 -10.08 2.93 18.21
C GLN A 187 -11.12 3.18 17.13
N THR A 188 -10.86 4.17 16.29
CA THR A 188 -11.48 4.30 14.97
C THR A 188 -10.68 3.47 13.97
N LEU A 189 -11.27 2.39 13.46
CA LEU A 189 -10.66 1.55 12.43
C LEU A 189 -11.37 1.75 11.09
N PHE A 190 -10.63 2.17 10.07
CA PHE A 190 -11.06 2.06 8.68
C PHE A 190 -10.69 0.69 8.11
N LEU A 191 -11.70 -0.09 7.72
CA LEU A 191 -11.50 -1.46 7.24
C LEU A 191 -11.82 -1.55 5.74
N ALA A 192 -10.81 -1.84 4.92
CA ALA A 192 -11.03 -2.10 3.51
C ALA A 192 -11.93 -3.34 3.33
N THR A 193 -12.88 -3.25 2.40
CA THR A 193 -13.78 -4.36 2.06
C THR A 193 -13.50 -4.95 0.69
N ARG A 194 -12.51 -4.40 -0.02
CA ARG A 194 -12.02 -4.86 -1.32
C ARG A 194 -10.51 -4.68 -1.37
N GLY A 195 -9.85 -5.53 -2.15
CA GLY A 195 -8.40 -5.49 -2.33
C GLY A 195 -7.96 -6.47 -3.40
N ALA A 196 -6.69 -6.34 -3.80
CA ALA A 196 -6.01 -7.23 -4.71
C ALA A 196 -5.71 -8.57 -4.02
N THR A 197 -6.35 -9.64 -4.51
CA THR A 197 -6.14 -11.01 -4.03
C THR A 197 -5.71 -11.98 -5.13
N ASP A 198 -5.62 -11.47 -6.36
CA ASP A 198 -5.22 -12.16 -7.57
C ASP A 198 -4.01 -11.45 -8.18
N TYR A 199 -3.00 -12.21 -8.61
CA TYR A 199 -1.80 -11.67 -9.24
C TYR A 199 -2.10 -11.05 -10.61
N ASP A 200 -3.03 -11.64 -11.35
CA ASP A 200 -3.41 -11.20 -12.70
C ASP A 200 -4.47 -10.08 -12.68
N ALA A 201 -4.83 -9.60 -11.48
CA ALA A 201 -5.74 -8.48 -11.35
C ALA A 201 -5.16 -7.25 -12.06
N ILE A 202 -5.94 -6.66 -12.96
CA ILE A 202 -5.59 -5.38 -13.58
C ILE A 202 -5.69 -4.29 -12.50
N TYR A 203 -4.57 -3.83 -11.98
CA TYR A 203 -4.47 -2.91 -10.85
C TYR A 203 -4.04 -1.51 -11.28
N CYS A 204 -2.96 -1.42 -12.06
CA CYS A 204 -2.44 -0.15 -12.57
C CYS A 204 -3.17 0.38 -13.79
N HIS A 205 -3.80 -0.53 -14.53
CA HIS A 205 -4.53 -0.21 -15.75
C HIS A 205 -6.02 -0.50 -15.63
N ALA A 206 -6.52 -0.65 -14.39
CA ALA A 206 -7.93 -0.93 -14.16
C ALA A 206 -8.79 0.19 -14.76
N ALA A 207 -9.87 -0.17 -15.46
CA ALA A 207 -10.85 0.82 -15.90
C ALA A 207 -11.45 1.60 -14.70
N ASN A 208 -11.52 0.94 -13.54
CA ASN A 208 -11.95 1.52 -12.28
C ASN A 208 -10.91 1.30 -11.16
N MET A 209 -9.89 2.15 -11.13
CA MET A 209 -8.86 2.12 -10.07
C MET A 209 -9.39 2.53 -8.70
N VAL A 210 -10.53 3.23 -8.65
CA VAL A 210 -11.16 3.69 -7.40
C VAL A 210 -11.55 2.49 -6.54
N THR A 211 -11.99 1.38 -7.14
CA THR A 211 -12.40 0.19 -6.38
C THR A 211 -11.28 -0.84 -6.17
N THR A 212 -10.18 -0.74 -6.91
CA THR A 212 -9.02 -1.64 -6.70
C THR A 212 -8.04 -1.08 -5.69
N ARG A 213 -8.00 0.25 -5.49
CA ARG A 213 -7.05 0.95 -4.61
C ARG A 213 -7.75 1.56 -3.41
N VAL A 214 -8.32 0.71 -2.56
CA VAL A 214 -9.07 1.17 -1.39
C VAL A 214 -8.14 1.91 -0.43
N GLY A 215 -8.55 3.10 0.01
CA GLY A 215 -7.74 4.00 0.83
C GLY A 215 -8.24 5.43 0.77
N PHE A 216 -7.44 6.39 1.24
CA PHE A 216 -7.76 7.81 1.20
C PHE A 216 -6.86 8.55 0.21
N VAL A 217 -7.42 9.45 -0.62
CA VAL A 217 -6.67 10.43 -1.40
C VAL A 217 -6.85 11.80 -0.75
N LEU A 218 -5.76 12.36 -0.25
CA LEU A 218 -5.71 13.54 0.57
C LEU A 218 -5.43 14.77 -0.31
N SER A 219 -6.41 15.65 -0.44
CA SER A 219 -6.24 16.95 -1.11
C SER A 219 -5.39 17.92 -0.27
N SER A 220 -5.24 19.16 -0.73
CA SER A 220 -4.51 20.20 0.01
C SER A 220 -5.19 20.54 1.34
N ASP A 221 -4.38 20.93 2.31
CA ASP A 221 -4.83 21.32 3.65
C ASP A 221 -5.64 20.24 4.37
N VAL A 222 -5.30 18.98 4.12
CA VAL A 222 -5.93 17.83 4.77
C VAL A 222 -5.09 17.33 5.93
N THR A 223 -5.76 17.04 7.05
CA THR A 223 -5.18 16.32 8.18
C THR A 223 -5.93 15.01 8.39
N VAL A 224 -5.21 13.91 8.55
CA VAL A 224 -5.76 12.66 9.09
C VAL A 224 -5.00 12.31 10.35
N ARG A 225 -5.72 12.11 11.46
CA ARG A 225 -5.09 11.70 12.71
C ARG A 225 -5.90 10.82 13.63
N ASP A 226 -5.20 10.09 14.49
CA ASP A 226 -5.76 9.26 15.57
C ASP A 226 -6.66 8.14 15.02
N VAL A 227 -6.21 7.49 13.94
CA VAL A 227 -6.98 6.47 13.21
C VAL A 227 -6.14 5.23 12.94
N SER A 228 -6.83 4.09 12.86
CA SER A 228 -6.27 2.86 12.31
C SER A 228 -6.83 2.58 10.92
N TYR A 229 -6.05 1.92 10.08
CA TYR A 229 -6.45 1.44 8.76
C TYR A 229 -6.03 -0.02 8.59
N GLN A 230 -6.91 -0.85 8.03
CA GLN A 230 -6.61 -2.23 7.67
C GLN A 230 -7.00 -2.47 6.22
N GLY A 231 -6.01 -2.65 5.35
CA GLY A 231 -6.21 -3.10 3.98
C GLY A 231 -6.56 -4.60 3.92
N VAL A 232 -7.03 -5.07 2.77
CA VAL A 232 -7.36 -6.48 2.52
C VAL A 232 -6.71 -7.05 1.26
N ASP A 233 -5.70 -6.36 0.72
CA ASP A 233 -4.84 -6.94 -0.30
C ASP A 233 -4.04 -8.09 0.31
N THR A 234 -3.92 -9.19 -0.43
CA THR A 234 -3.14 -10.37 -0.02
C THR A 234 -1.99 -10.67 -0.96
N ILE A 235 -1.80 -9.82 -1.97
CA ILE A 235 -0.75 -9.94 -2.98
C ILE A 235 -0.50 -8.56 -3.60
N ARG A 236 0.68 -8.38 -4.20
CA ARG A 236 0.95 -7.31 -5.15
C ARG A 236 0.71 -7.81 -6.57
N PRO A 237 -0.29 -7.27 -7.30
CA PRO A 237 -0.55 -7.67 -8.69
C PRO A 237 0.66 -7.48 -9.60
N GLY A 238 0.77 -8.31 -10.64
CA GLY A 238 1.89 -8.28 -11.58
C GLY A 238 2.00 -6.95 -12.34
N ASP A 239 0.86 -6.37 -12.72
CA ASP A 239 0.84 -5.06 -13.39
C ASP A 239 1.16 -3.88 -12.46
N ASN A 240 1.29 -4.13 -11.14
CA ASN A 240 1.78 -3.17 -10.14
C ASN A 240 3.31 -3.22 -9.95
N GLY A 241 4.06 -3.78 -10.92
CA GLY A 241 5.52 -3.84 -10.90
C GLY A 241 6.18 -2.46 -10.81
N GLY A 242 5.59 -1.44 -11.43
CA GLY A 242 6.07 -0.06 -11.37
C GLY A 242 5.50 0.80 -10.24
N LEU A 243 4.71 0.25 -9.31
CA LEU A 243 3.98 0.99 -8.26
C LEU A 243 3.13 2.15 -8.78
N CYS A 244 1.83 1.91 -8.92
CA CYS A 244 0.88 2.94 -9.32
C CYS A 244 0.01 3.43 -8.16
N GLY A 245 0.41 3.17 -6.90
CA GLY A 245 -0.35 3.51 -5.69
C GLY A 245 -0.94 2.29 -4.98
N GLY A 246 -2.14 2.44 -4.41
CA GLY A 246 -2.68 1.52 -3.41
C GLY A 246 -2.25 1.84 -1.97
N GLY A 247 -1.93 3.10 -1.70
CA GLY A 247 -1.66 3.58 -0.36
C GLY A 247 -2.91 3.52 0.52
N ALA A 248 -2.76 3.12 1.78
CA ALA A 248 -3.79 3.40 2.78
C ALA A 248 -4.10 4.91 2.82
N PHE A 249 -3.04 5.72 2.70
CA PHE A 249 -3.10 7.16 2.50
C PHE A 249 -2.28 7.55 1.28
N GLU A 250 -2.88 8.32 0.38
CA GLU A 250 -2.22 8.88 -0.80
C GLU A 250 -2.46 10.38 -0.88
N THR A 251 -1.59 11.15 -1.52
CA THR A 251 -1.95 12.52 -1.97
C THR A 251 -2.60 12.49 -3.35
N LYS A 252 -3.17 13.63 -3.78
CA LYS A 252 -3.60 13.77 -5.19
C LYS A 252 -2.40 13.60 -6.13
N GLY A 253 -2.69 13.10 -7.33
CA GLY A 253 -1.75 13.00 -8.43
C GLY A 253 -2.21 11.99 -9.47
N CYS A 254 -1.29 11.58 -10.33
CA CYS A 254 -1.57 10.67 -11.43
C CYS A 254 -1.80 9.25 -10.89
N ALA A 255 -2.74 8.51 -11.51
CA ALA A 255 -3.02 7.14 -11.07
C ALA A 255 -2.01 6.13 -11.60
N ARG A 256 -1.26 6.45 -12.65
CA ARG A 256 -0.12 5.63 -13.07
C ARG A 256 1.13 6.12 -12.35
N ASN A 257 2.20 5.35 -12.48
CA ASN A 257 3.54 5.78 -12.06
C ASN A 257 4.12 6.92 -12.93
N ASP A 258 3.32 7.43 -13.87
CA ASP A 258 3.61 8.65 -14.62
C ASP A 258 2.32 9.44 -14.84
N CYS A 259 2.49 10.65 -15.39
CA CYS A 259 1.39 11.51 -15.79
C CYS A 259 1.14 11.50 -17.31
N GLY A 260 1.59 10.46 -18.01
CA GLY A 260 1.40 10.32 -19.46
C GLY A 260 -0.04 10.00 -19.84
N SER A 261 -0.86 9.54 -18.89
CA SER A 261 -2.27 9.23 -19.10
C SER A 261 -3.22 10.29 -18.50
N GLY A 262 -4.42 10.36 -19.05
CA GLY A 262 -5.52 11.17 -18.50
C GLY A 262 -6.06 10.67 -17.16
N VAL A 263 -5.65 9.48 -16.69
CA VAL A 263 -6.26 8.81 -15.55
C VAL A 263 -5.63 9.22 -14.22
N ASN A 264 -6.49 9.52 -13.23
CA ASN A 264 -6.12 10.08 -11.93
C ASN A 264 -6.67 9.23 -10.77
N ASN A 265 -6.04 9.32 -9.59
CA ASN A 265 -6.43 8.52 -8.42
C ASN A 265 -7.72 9.05 -7.78
N ALA A 266 -8.68 8.18 -7.43
CA ALA A 266 -9.96 8.54 -6.80
C ALA A 266 -10.80 9.66 -7.48
N GLY A 267 -10.60 9.92 -8.78
CA GLY A 267 -11.22 11.07 -9.43
C GLY A 267 -10.56 12.42 -9.09
N SER A 268 -9.31 12.40 -8.62
CA SER A 268 -8.50 13.61 -8.47
C SER A 268 -8.24 14.29 -9.83
N ASP A 269 -7.72 15.51 -9.75
CA ASP A 269 -7.33 16.33 -10.90
C ASP A 269 -5.95 15.97 -11.47
N GLY A 270 -5.20 15.07 -10.83
CA GLY A 270 -3.82 14.76 -11.17
C GLY A 270 -2.82 15.82 -10.68
N MET A 271 -3.28 16.77 -9.87
CA MET A 271 -2.49 17.87 -9.34
C MET A 271 -1.92 17.50 -7.97
N ALA A 272 -0.88 18.21 -7.58
CA ALA A 272 -0.27 18.11 -6.28
C ALA A 272 -1.20 18.49 -5.12
N SER A 273 -0.93 17.89 -3.96
CA SER A 273 -1.45 18.38 -2.68
C SER A 273 -0.42 19.23 -1.96
N VAL A 274 -0.89 20.21 -1.19
CA VAL A 274 -0.05 21.08 -0.36
C VAL A 274 -0.55 21.06 1.08
N ASN A 275 0.35 21.05 2.07
CA ASN A 275 0.00 21.07 3.50
C ASN A 275 -0.82 19.83 3.94
N VAL A 276 -0.27 18.63 3.73
CA VAL A 276 -0.90 17.38 4.16
C VAL A 276 -0.25 16.89 5.45
N LEU A 277 -1.06 16.52 6.44
CA LEU A 277 -0.61 15.93 7.71
C LEU A 277 -1.24 14.56 7.92
N ILE A 278 -0.41 13.54 8.09
CA ILE A 278 -0.79 12.19 8.50
C ILE A 278 -0.13 11.95 9.87
N GLU A 279 -0.92 11.89 10.94
CA GLU A 279 -0.42 11.90 12.33
C GLU A 279 -1.08 10.80 13.18
N ASN A 280 -0.33 10.11 14.05
CA ASN A 280 -0.91 9.11 14.96
C ASN A 280 -1.76 8.06 14.20
N VAL A 281 -1.17 7.49 13.15
CA VAL A 281 -1.86 6.53 12.29
C VAL A 281 -1.30 5.14 12.48
N ARG A 282 -2.18 4.14 12.55
CA ARG A 282 -1.77 2.74 12.56
C ARG A 282 -2.26 1.98 11.34
N LEU A 283 -1.37 1.24 10.68
CA LEU A 283 -1.64 0.58 9.41
C LEU A 283 -1.45 -0.93 9.53
N ASN A 284 -2.42 -1.69 9.03
CA ASN A 284 -2.31 -3.13 8.76
C ASN A 284 -1.80 -3.95 9.96
N ASP A 285 -2.29 -3.62 11.16
CA ASP A 285 -1.82 -4.19 12.42
C ASP A 285 -2.51 -5.50 12.80
N TYR A 286 -2.68 -6.38 11.81
CA TYR A 286 -3.28 -7.71 11.98
C TYR A 286 -4.60 -7.66 12.77
N TYR A 287 -5.50 -6.74 12.43
CA TYR A 287 -6.86 -6.73 12.98
C TYR A 287 -7.47 -8.15 12.93
N PHE A 288 -7.09 -8.88 11.89
CA PHE A 288 -7.23 -10.33 11.85
C PHE A 288 -5.97 -11.03 12.38
N ALA A 289 -6.02 -11.47 13.64
CA ALA A 289 -4.87 -12.05 14.35
C ALA A 289 -4.18 -13.23 13.61
N ALA A 290 -4.94 -13.99 12.81
CA ALA A 290 -4.43 -15.11 12.01
C ALA A 290 -3.38 -14.70 10.96
N ASP A 291 -3.34 -13.42 10.56
CA ASP A 291 -2.41 -12.95 9.52
C ASP A 291 -0.98 -12.82 10.05
N LYS A 292 -0.81 -12.54 11.36
CA LYS A 292 0.50 -12.42 11.98
C LYS A 292 1.34 -13.69 11.84
N ALA A 293 0.71 -14.86 11.93
CA ALA A 293 1.38 -16.15 11.81
C ALA A 293 1.84 -16.48 10.38
N LYS A 294 1.39 -15.72 9.37
CA LYS A 294 1.73 -15.95 7.96
C LYS A 294 2.96 -15.15 7.50
N VAL A 295 3.46 -14.22 8.31
CA VAL A 295 4.60 -13.37 7.97
C VAL A 295 5.85 -14.24 7.73
N GLY A 296 6.44 -14.11 6.54
CA GLY A 296 7.60 -14.89 6.14
C GLY A 296 7.33 -16.38 5.93
N ALA A 297 6.07 -16.81 5.94
CA ALA A 297 5.72 -18.19 5.63
C ALA A 297 6.06 -18.51 4.17
N ASN A 298 6.53 -19.74 3.92
CA ASN A 298 6.69 -20.24 2.56
C ASN A 298 5.30 -20.39 1.91
N ILE A 299 5.13 -19.84 0.71
CA ILE A 299 3.87 -19.89 -0.03
C ILE A 299 4.06 -20.90 -1.17
N PRO A 300 3.40 -22.07 -1.13
CA PRO A 300 3.50 -23.04 -2.20
C PRO A 300 3.18 -22.42 -3.56
N GLY A 301 4.05 -22.62 -4.56
CA GLY A 301 3.93 -22.04 -5.90
C GLY A 301 4.65 -20.70 -6.11
N ASN A 302 5.10 -20.02 -5.05
CA ASN A 302 5.98 -18.85 -5.14
C ASN A 302 7.44 -19.30 -5.11
N GLN A 303 7.98 -19.68 -6.26
CA GLN A 303 9.37 -20.13 -6.42
C GLN A 303 10.04 -19.32 -7.53
N CYS A 304 10.99 -18.45 -7.16
CA CYS A 304 11.81 -17.75 -8.13
C CYS A 304 12.79 -18.72 -8.81
N GLY A 305 12.72 -18.84 -10.13
CA GLY A 305 13.61 -19.71 -10.93
C GLY A 305 12.82 -20.69 -11.82
N SER A 306 13.49 -21.74 -12.28
CA SER A 306 13.02 -22.93 -13.05
C SER A 306 11.57 -22.96 -13.60
N GLY A 307 11.14 -21.90 -14.28
CA GLY A 307 9.79 -21.78 -14.88
C GLY A 307 8.63 -21.52 -13.89
N GLY A 308 8.93 -21.20 -12.62
CA GLY A 308 7.92 -20.82 -11.63
C GLY A 308 7.75 -19.30 -11.53
N CYS A 309 6.56 -18.85 -11.08
CA CYS A 309 6.37 -17.45 -10.74
C CYS A 309 6.94 -17.16 -9.36
N CYS A 310 7.69 -16.07 -9.23
CA CYS A 310 8.24 -15.63 -7.95
C CYS A 310 7.15 -15.38 -6.89
N MET A 311 6.04 -14.73 -7.26
CA MET A 311 5.07 -14.13 -6.32
C MET A 311 3.65 -14.04 -6.88
N CYS A 312 3.19 -15.10 -7.54
CA CYS A 312 1.85 -15.12 -8.14
C CYS A 312 0.78 -15.68 -7.19
N GLN A 313 1.18 -16.29 -6.08
CA GLN A 313 0.27 -16.82 -5.09
C GLN A 313 0.13 -15.83 -3.93
N PRO A 314 -1.10 -15.59 -3.43
CA PRO A 314 -1.32 -14.67 -2.34
C PRO A 314 -0.64 -15.16 -1.06
N ASN A 315 -0.02 -14.25 -0.32
CA ASN A 315 0.58 -14.55 0.99
C ASN A 315 -0.47 -14.69 2.11
N GLY A 316 -1.71 -14.32 1.81
CA GLY A 316 -2.85 -14.42 2.73
C GLY A 316 -2.79 -13.45 3.92
N ILE A 317 -1.84 -12.52 3.94
CA ILE A 317 -1.75 -11.43 4.92
C ILE A 317 -2.54 -10.27 4.36
N ARG A 318 -3.59 -9.83 5.05
CA ARG A 318 -4.36 -8.67 4.61
C ARG A 318 -3.61 -7.39 4.96
N SER A 319 -3.35 -6.56 3.97
CA SER A 319 -2.73 -5.24 4.12
C SER A 319 -3.10 -4.33 2.95
N SER A 320 -2.56 -3.12 2.90
CA SER A 320 -2.58 -2.27 1.71
C SER A 320 -1.35 -2.54 0.84
N GLN A 321 -1.39 -2.15 -0.44
CA GLN A 321 -0.17 -2.15 -1.27
C GLN A 321 0.93 -1.31 -0.64
N VAL A 322 0.63 -0.05 -0.32
CA VAL A 322 1.57 0.90 0.28
C VAL A 322 0.97 1.44 1.57
N GLY A 323 1.79 1.84 2.53
CA GLY A 323 1.30 2.57 3.70
C GLY A 323 0.94 4.01 3.34
N VAL A 324 1.95 4.78 2.92
CA VAL A 324 1.81 6.16 2.43
C VAL A 324 2.40 6.29 1.02
N TRP A 325 1.60 6.77 0.07
CA TRP A 325 2.02 6.94 -1.33
C TRP A 325 1.84 8.40 -1.79
N VAL A 326 2.91 9.02 -2.28
CA VAL A 326 2.83 10.32 -2.97
C VAL A 326 3.02 10.07 -4.45
N PRO A 327 1.98 10.12 -5.30
CA PRO A 327 2.14 9.94 -6.73
C PRO A 327 2.86 11.13 -7.39
N GLN A 328 3.40 10.90 -8.59
CA GLN A 328 3.81 11.97 -9.47
C GLN A 328 2.60 12.82 -9.87
N THR A 329 2.82 14.12 -10.07
CA THR A 329 1.79 15.12 -10.36
C THR A 329 2.00 15.75 -11.73
N ARG A 330 0.92 16.27 -12.33
CA ARG A 330 0.96 16.94 -13.64
C ARG A 330 1.59 18.32 -13.56
N ASN A 331 1.37 18.99 -12.43
CA ASN A 331 1.84 20.35 -12.23
C ASN A 331 3.32 20.34 -11.82
N PRO A 332 4.11 21.30 -12.32
CA PRO A 332 5.55 21.30 -12.14
C PRO A 332 5.98 21.64 -10.71
N GLU A 333 5.09 22.10 -9.84
CA GLU A 333 5.39 22.42 -8.44
C GLU A 333 5.62 21.14 -7.62
N GLY A 334 4.85 20.09 -7.90
CA GLY A 334 4.88 18.86 -7.12
C GLY A 334 4.14 18.95 -5.78
N THR A 335 3.96 17.81 -5.12
CA THR A 335 3.40 17.74 -3.77
C THR A 335 4.35 18.38 -2.77
N SER A 336 3.85 19.23 -1.87
CA SER A 336 4.71 19.96 -0.94
C SER A 336 4.15 20.13 0.47
N ASN A 337 5.05 20.34 1.43
CA ASN A 337 4.73 20.47 2.85
C ASN A 337 3.90 19.27 3.38
N LEU A 338 4.40 18.06 3.10
CA LEU A 338 3.84 16.80 3.60
C LEU A 338 4.51 16.44 4.93
N THR A 339 3.72 16.15 5.95
CA THR A 339 4.21 15.57 7.21
C THR A 339 3.55 14.22 7.46
N VAL A 340 4.38 13.19 7.68
CA VAL A 340 3.99 11.86 8.14
C VAL A 340 4.63 11.65 9.50
N TRP A 341 3.83 11.66 10.57
CA TRP A 341 4.33 11.67 11.95
C TRP A 341 3.67 10.61 12.81
N ASN A 342 4.47 9.90 13.62
CA ASN A 342 3.97 8.89 14.55
C ASN A 342 3.11 7.83 13.84
N VAL A 343 3.65 7.20 12.79
CA VAL A 343 2.96 6.18 11.99
C VAL A 343 3.57 4.82 12.26
N VAL A 344 2.72 3.85 12.58
CA VAL A 344 3.10 2.45 12.81
C VAL A 344 2.45 1.57 11.75
N SER A 345 3.22 0.69 11.11
CA SER A 345 2.70 -0.34 10.22
C SER A 345 3.31 -1.70 10.49
N SER A 346 2.47 -2.73 10.52
CA SER A 346 2.90 -4.12 10.70
C SER A 346 3.10 -4.90 9.40
N SER A 347 2.54 -4.43 8.28
CA SER A 347 2.74 -5.05 6.96
C SER A 347 2.23 -4.15 5.82
N THR A 348 2.83 -4.29 4.64
CA THR A 348 2.34 -3.74 3.36
C THR A 348 2.74 -4.69 2.23
N GLN A 349 1.92 -4.83 1.17
CA GLN A 349 2.25 -5.75 0.05
C GLN A 349 3.41 -5.26 -0.83
N ALA A 350 3.71 -3.97 -0.76
CA ALA A 350 4.84 -3.31 -1.40
C ALA A 350 5.54 -2.42 -0.36
N ASP A 351 5.65 -1.13 -0.61
CA ASP A 351 6.46 -0.20 0.18
C ASP A 351 5.78 0.18 1.49
N GLY A 352 6.57 0.62 2.48
CA GLY A 352 6.02 1.27 3.66
C GLY A 352 5.55 2.70 3.34
N VAL A 353 6.50 3.56 3.03
CA VAL A 353 6.29 4.93 2.54
C VAL A 353 7.05 5.09 1.23
N ASN A 354 6.39 5.58 0.18
CA ASN A 354 7.04 5.93 -1.06
C ASN A 354 6.63 7.32 -1.55
N LEU A 355 7.64 8.19 -1.65
CA LEU A 355 7.50 9.57 -2.09
C LEU A 355 7.92 9.67 -3.56
N HIS A 356 6.96 9.64 -4.49
CA HIS A 356 7.21 9.55 -5.92
C HIS A 356 6.96 10.88 -6.67
N GLY A 357 7.77 11.13 -7.70
CA GLY A 357 7.70 12.31 -8.56
C GLY A 357 8.39 13.53 -7.93
N LYS A 358 7.84 14.74 -8.13
CA LYS A 358 8.38 15.95 -7.51
C LYS A 358 7.74 16.16 -6.14
N VAL A 359 8.54 15.95 -5.09
CA VAL A 359 8.14 16.16 -3.70
C VAL A 359 9.05 17.20 -3.06
N VAL A 360 8.47 18.22 -2.43
CA VAL A 360 9.22 19.36 -1.86
C VAL A 360 8.85 19.58 -0.39
N SER A 361 9.86 19.67 0.49
CA SER A 361 9.62 19.92 1.92
C SER A 361 8.73 18.86 2.56
N ALA A 362 9.12 17.58 2.45
CA ALA A 362 8.42 16.48 3.09
C ALA A 362 9.18 16.00 4.33
N LEU A 363 8.45 15.70 5.40
CA LEU A 363 8.97 15.17 6.66
C LEU A 363 8.27 13.86 6.99
N VAL A 364 9.03 12.78 7.06
CA VAL A 364 8.60 11.50 7.65
C VAL A 364 9.33 11.35 8.98
N GLN A 365 8.63 11.40 10.09
CA GLN A 365 9.23 11.43 11.41
C GLN A 365 8.58 10.46 12.39
N ASN A 366 9.39 9.84 13.25
CA ASN A 366 8.91 8.96 14.32
C ASN A 366 8.01 7.85 13.77
N ALA A 367 8.46 7.18 12.71
CA ALA A 367 7.69 6.15 12.02
C ALA A 367 8.29 4.77 12.30
N TYR A 368 7.44 3.75 12.40
CA TYR A 368 7.82 2.35 12.55
C TYR A 368 7.11 1.52 11.49
N PHE A 369 7.86 0.88 10.61
CA PHE A 369 7.30 0.01 9.57
C PHE A 369 8.01 -1.33 9.60
N GLN A 370 7.23 -2.41 9.59
CA GLN A 370 7.76 -3.76 9.53
C GLN A 370 7.10 -4.61 8.46
N ASN A 371 7.81 -5.66 8.03
CA ASN A 371 7.31 -6.71 7.15
C ASN A 371 6.66 -6.18 5.85
N THR A 372 7.39 -5.32 5.14
CA THR A 372 6.97 -4.81 3.83
C THR A 372 7.19 -5.88 2.75
N GLY A 373 6.54 -5.73 1.59
CA GLY A 373 6.81 -6.53 0.39
C GLY A 373 7.79 -5.86 -0.57
N ASP A 374 8.30 -4.68 -0.22
CA ASP A 374 9.30 -3.93 -0.97
C ASP A 374 10.10 -3.06 0.01
N ASP A 375 10.59 -1.91 -0.43
CA ASP A 375 11.32 -0.92 0.35
C ASP A 375 10.47 -0.33 1.50
N VAL A 376 11.06 -0.14 2.68
CA VAL A 376 10.32 0.42 3.80
C VAL A 376 10.13 1.93 3.64
N TYR A 377 11.22 2.65 3.36
CA TYR A 377 11.20 4.09 3.08
C TYR A 377 11.82 4.37 1.72
N ALA A 378 10.99 4.78 0.76
CA ALA A 378 11.40 5.07 -0.61
C ALA A 378 11.23 6.55 -0.96
N LEU A 379 12.21 7.09 -1.69
CA LEU A 379 12.12 8.38 -2.37
C LEU A 379 12.37 8.17 -3.87
N TRP A 380 11.33 8.23 -4.69
CA TRP A 380 11.39 7.95 -6.12
C TRP A 380 11.12 9.19 -6.96
N GLY A 381 12.16 10.01 -7.18
CA GLY A 381 12.06 11.19 -8.03
C GLY A 381 11.75 10.90 -9.50
N ALA A 382 12.08 9.69 -9.97
CA ALA A 382 12.05 9.35 -11.40
C ALA A 382 12.87 10.39 -12.18
N ASN A 383 12.32 10.93 -13.27
CA ASN A 383 12.96 12.00 -14.06
C ASN A 383 12.83 13.40 -13.44
N LEU A 384 12.17 13.53 -12.30
CA LEU A 384 12.00 14.76 -11.52
C LEU A 384 13.02 14.81 -10.37
N VAL A 385 13.01 15.91 -9.62
CA VAL A 385 14.04 16.19 -8.60
C VAL A 385 13.36 16.60 -7.28
N PRO A 386 13.01 15.63 -6.41
CA PRO A 386 12.57 15.92 -5.05
C PRO A 386 13.62 16.70 -4.24
N THR A 387 13.18 17.62 -3.39
CA THR A 387 14.08 18.44 -2.55
C THR A 387 13.55 18.65 -1.15
N SER A 388 14.46 18.87 -0.21
CA SER A 388 14.16 19.14 1.20
C SER A 388 13.31 18.02 1.82
N VAL A 389 13.61 16.77 1.47
CA VAL A 389 12.96 15.58 2.03
C VAL A 389 13.74 15.12 3.26
N VAL A 390 13.04 14.84 4.36
CA VAL A 390 13.64 14.39 5.61
C VAL A 390 12.93 13.14 6.11
N PHE A 391 13.70 12.10 6.39
CA PHE A 391 13.28 10.96 7.19
C PHE A 391 14.01 11.04 8.53
N ARG A 392 13.28 11.09 9.64
CA ARG A 392 13.87 11.29 10.98
C ARG A 392 13.32 10.30 12.00
N SER A 393 14.20 9.71 12.82
CA SER A 393 13.80 8.82 13.92
C SER A 393 12.86 7.70 13.43
N CYS A 394 13.21 7.08 12.30
CA CYS A 394 12.40 6.05 11.65
C CYS A 394 12.98 4.66 11.91
N VAL A 395 12.11 3.65 12.02
CA VAL A 395 12.48 2.26 12.28
C VAL A 395 11.91 1.37 11.19
N ALA A 396 12.80 0.77 10.40
CA ALA A 396 12.47 -0.22 9.37
C ALA A 396 12.80 -1.63 9.89
N VAL A 397 11.87 -2.57 9.81
CA VAL A 397 12.06 -3.94 10.29
C VAL A 397 11.66 -4.97 9.23
N ASN A 398 12.55 -5.91 8.94
CA ASN A 398 12.29 -7.04 8.05
C ASN A 398 11.76 -6.61 6.66
N PRO A 399 12.45 -5.67 5.97
CA PRO A 399 12.02 -5.13 4.69
C PRO A 399 11.90 -6.24 3.63
N GLY A 400 10.87 -6.22 2.78
CA GLY A 400 10.74 -7.17 1.67
C GLY A 400 10.33 -8.61 2.05
N VAL A 401 10.10 -8.91 3.33
CA VAL A 401 9.78 -10.29 3.76
C VAL A 401 8.51 -10.86 3.16
N LEU A 402 7.54 -10.02 2.77
CA LEU A 402 6.29 -10.50 2.15
C LEU A 402 6.47 -10.89 0.67
N ARG A 403 7.63 -10.54 0.12
CA ARG A 403 8.04 -10.76 -1.27
C ARG A 403 9.53 -11.15 -1.26
N PRO A 404 9.85 -12.33 -0.71
CA PRO A 404 11.23 -12.77 -0.59
C PRO A 404 11.87 -12.93 -1.98
N ASN A 405 13.12 -12.47 -2.11
CA ASN A 405 13.99 -12.59 -3.29
C ASN A 405 13.75 -11.55 -4.40
N TRP A 406 13.01 -10.48 -4.14
CA TRP A 406 12.76 -9.45 -5.14
C TRP A 406 13.28 -8.08 -4.70
N TYR A 407 12.51 -7.36 -3.89
CA TYR A 407 12.87 -6.04 -3.37
C TYR A 407 12.77 -6.04 -1.84
N GLY A 408 13.32 -5.00 -1.19
CA GLY A 408 13.34 -4.92 0.27
C GLY A 408 14.57 -4.25 0.83
N ASN A 409 14.61 -2.92 0.75
CA ASN A 409 15.59 -2.11 1.47
C ASN A 409 14.93 -1.41 2.66
N CYS A 410 15.71 -1.12 3.70
CA CYS A 410 15.24 -0.23 4.75
C CYS A 410 15.03 1.19 4.21
N VAL A 411 15.95 1.66 3.36
CA VAL A 411 15.84 2.93 2.65
C VAL A 411 16.30 2.77 1.21
N ALA A 412 15.49 3.22 0.25
CA ALA A 412 15.85 3.27 -1.15
C ALA A 412 15.55 4.65 -1.75
N THR A 413 16.38 5.07 -2.70
CA THR A 413 16.14 6.31 -3.46
C THR A 413 16.38 6.09 -4.95
N TYR A 414 15.58 6.78 -5.77
CA TYR A 414 15.57 6.66 -7.23
C TYR A 414 15.46 8.07 -7.84
N GLY A 415 16.53 8.86 -7.70
CA GLY A 415 16.59 10.26 -8.14
C GLY A 415 16.13 11.24 -7.05
N PHE A 416 16.96 12.26 -6.78
CA PHE A 416 16.67 13.32 -5.81
C PHE A 416 17.62 14.51 -5.98
N GLY A 417 17.19 15.66 -5.48
CA GLY A 417 18.01 16.85 -5.30
C GLY A 417 18.56 16.95 -3.88
N SER A 418 17.72 16.86 -2.85
CA SER A 418 18.20 16.82 -1.46
C SER A 418 17.35 15.96 -0.54
N VAL A 419 18.02 15.10 0.23
CA VAL A 419 17.39 14.21 1.20
C VAL A 419 18.25 14.08 2.46
N VAL A 420 17.61 14.05 3.63
CA VAL A 420 18.24 13.81 4.92
C VAL A 420 17.64 12.54 5.54
N PHE A 421 18.51 11.63 5.96
CA PHE A 421 18.16 10.47 6.76
C PHE A 421 18.79 10.63 8.14
N GLU A 422 17.97 10.83 9.16
CA GLU A 422 18.40 11.15 10.52
C GLU A 422 17.85 10.12 11.52
N ASP A 423 18.71 9.54 12.36
CA ASP A 423 18.32 8.58 13.41
C ASP A 423 17.55 7.37 12.90
N ILE A 424 17.92 6.86 11.73
CA ILE A 424 17.28 5.69 11.15
C ILE A 424 17.78 4.42 11.84
N THR A 425 16.86 3.55 12.24
CA THR A 425 17.17 2.20 12.70
C THR A 425 16.63 1.19 11.70
N CYS A 426 17.47 0.26 11.28
CA CYS A 426 17.11 -0.83 10.37
C CYS A 426 17.36 -2.16 11.07
N LYS A 427 16.34 -3.02 11.15
CA LYS A 427 16.44 -4.39 11.65
C LYS A 427 16.14 -5.33 10.51
N ALA A 428 17.06 -6.21 10.16
CA ALA A 428 16.87 -7.15 9.06
C ALA A 428 17.41 -8.53 9.41
N PRO A 429 16.89 -9.62 8.81
CA PRO A 429 17.48 -10.94 8.97
C PRO A 429 18.90 -10.95 8.39
N THR A 430 19.82 -11.57 9.12
CA THR A 430 21.23 -11.66 8.75
C THR A 430 21.72 -13.09 8.90
N GLY A 431 22.75 -13.49 8.13
CA GLY A 431 23.37 -14.81 8.25
C GLY A 431 22.79 -15.94 7.40
N GLY A 432 22.38 -15.69 6.14
CA GLY A 432 22.05 -16.77 5.20
C GLY A 432 20.63 -17.32 5.27
N HIS A 433 19.83 -16.88 6.25
CA HIS A 433 18.44 -17.31 6.44
C HIS A 433 17.39 -16.34 5.87
N GLY A 434 17.81 -15.32 5.12
CA GLY A 434 16.89 -14.44 4.41
C GLY A 434 16.68 -14.87 2.95
N PRO A 435 16.04 -14.04 2.13
CA PRO A 435 16.00 -14.20 0.68
C PRO A 435 17.34 -13.79 0.05
N GLN A 436 17.83 -14.57 -0.91
CA GLN A 436 19.18 -14.43 -1.49
C GLN A 436 19.44 -13.08 -2.16
N ASN A 437 18.39 -12.32 -2.47
CA ASN A 437 18.46 -11.03 -3.18
C ASN A 437 18.14 -9.82 -2.30
N MET A 438 18.04 -9.95 -0.98
CA MET A 438 17.98 -8.75 -0.13
C MET A 438 19.31 -8.00 -0.25
N ASN A 439 19.27 -6.80 -0.83
CA ASN A 439 20.44 -5.94 -0.95
C ASN A 439 21.00 -5.69 0.46
N ALA A 440 22.27 -6.04 0.63
CA ALA A 440 22.90 -6.03 1.94
C ALA A 440 23.36 -4.60 2.33
N ALA A 441 22.53 -3.59 2.10
CA ALA A 441 22.79 -2.20 2.44
C ALA A 441 21.57 -1.59 3.15
N MET A 442 21.82 -0.70 4.11
CA MET A 442 20.74 0.00 4.80
C MET A 442 20.14 1.11 3.95
N PHE A 443 21.01 1.85 3.25
CA PHE A 443 20.65 2.93 2.33
C PHE A 443 21.10 2.57 0.91
N VAL A 444 20.16 2.51 -0.03
CA VAL A 444 20.48 2.26 -1.44
C VAL A 444 20.11 3.45 -2.30
N PHE A 445 21.07 3.92 -3.09
CA PHE A 445 20.90 5.03 -4.03
C PHE A 445 20.97 4.50 -5.46
N TYR A 446 19.83 4.42 -6.14
CA TYR A 446 19.71 3.88 -7.49
C TYR A 446 19.85 4.96 -8.57
N GLY A 447 20.44 4.56 -9.70
CA GLY A 447 20.40 5.30 -10.97
C GLY A 447 19.37 4.79 -11.99
N SER A 448 18.61 3.76 -11.64
CA SER A 448 17.56 3.17 -12.48
C SER A 448 16.21 3.88 -12.35
N PHE A 449 15.17 3.39 -13.04
CA PHE A 449 13.80 3.93 -12.98
C PHE A 449 13.70 5.42 -13.31
N GLY A 450 14.50 5.86 -14.28
CA GLY A 450 14.55 7.26 -14.74
C GLY A 450 15.22 8.23 -13.77
N ALA A 451 15.85 7.73 -12.69
CA ALA A 451 16.44 8.52 -11.63
C ALA A 451 17.32 9.66 -12.15
N LYS A 452 17.01 10.88 -11.70
CA LYS A 452 17.80 12.08 -11.96
C LYS A 452 18.49 12.59 -10.70
N HIS A 453 19.82 12.74 -10.78
CA HIS A 453 20.69 13.24 -9.72
C HIS A 453 21.45 14.48 -10.25
N PRO A 454 20.93 15.71 -10.06
CA PRO A 454 21.62 16.91 -10.54
C PRO A 454 23.02 17.02 -9.91
N PRO A 455 23.99 17.76 -10.51
CA PRO A 455 25.36 17.83 -9.98
C PRO A 455 25.45 18.30 -8.51
N TRP A 456 24.48 19.10 -8.07
CA TRP A 456 24.34 19.60 -6.71
C TRP A 456 23.55 18.69 -5.77
N ASN A 457 23.15 17.49 -6.21
CA ASN A 457 22.37 16.57 -5.37
C ASN A 457 23.08 16.33 -4.03
N ARG A 458 22.34 16.04 -2.98
CA ARG A 458 22.92 15.81 -1.66
C ARG A 458 22.08 14.84 -0.84
N ALA A 459 22.72 13.78 -0.36
CA ALA A 459 22.15 12.89 0.66
C ALA A 459 22.96 13.03 1.95
N ASP A 460 22.31 13.44 3.04
CA ASP A 460 22.91 13.47 4.38
C ASP A 460 22.42 12.29 5.21
N ILE A 461 23.33 11.43 5.67
CA ILE A 461 23.04 10.32 6.58
C ILE A 461 23.59 10.68 7.97
N LYS A 462 22.71 10.87 8.94
CA LYS A 462 23.06 11.33 10.29
C LYS A 462 22.53 10.35 11.32
N GLY A 463 23.40 9.75 12.12
CA GLY A 463 22.99 8.83 13.17
C GLY A 463 22.20 7.62 12.65
N TRP A 464 22.84 6.46 12.52
CA TRP A 464 22.16 5.24 12.07
C TRP A 464 22.43 4.07 13.00
N SER A 465 21.53 3.09 12.97
CA SER A 465 21.74 1.79 13.60
C SER A 465 21.23 0.71 12.66
N PHE A 466 22.09 -0.27 12.34
CA PHE A 466 21.68 -1.49 11.66
C PHE A 466 21.83 -2.65 12.63
N GLN A 467 20.79 -3.46 12.76
CA GLN A 467 20.71 -4.55 13.74
C GLN A 467 20.17 -5.82 13.07
N ASP A 468 20.48 -6.98 13.64
CA ASP A 468 19.71 -8.19 13.33
C ASP A 468 18.30 -8.12 13.98
N MET A 469 17.51 -9.17 13.76
CA MET A 469 16.17 -9.29 14.34
C MET A 469 16.18 -9.47 15.86
N GLN A 470 17.32 -9.82 16.46
CA GLN A 470 17.53 -9.95 17.91
C GLN A 470 18.00 -8.63 18.54
N GLY A 471 18.28 -7.61 17.73
CA GLY A 471 18.75 -6.29 18.17
C GLY A 471 20.27 -6.17 18.27
N ASN A 472 21.04 -7.19 17.87
CA ASN A 472 22.49 -7.09 17.85
C ASN A 472 22.94 -6.14 16.73
N GLY A 473 23.70 -5.12 17.08
CA GLY A 473 24.18 -4.12 16.14
C GLY A 473 25.27 -4.65 15.20
N TYR A 474 25.17 -4.30 13.92
CA TYR A 474 26.22 -4.57 12.94
C TYR A 474 27.29 -3.49 13.00
N GLN A 475 28.53 -3.96 13.04
CA GLN A 475 29.71 -3.11 12.96
C GLN A 475 30.33 -3.22 11.58
N LYS A 476 31.12 -2.22 11.18
CA LYS A 476 31.88 -2.24 9.93
C LYS A 476 32.72 -3.51 9.77
N SER A 477 33.30 -4.02 10.86
CA SER A 477 34.09 -5.26 10.89
C SER A 477 33.31 -6.51 10.49
N SER A 478 31.98 -6.50 10.62
CA SER A 478 31.09 -7.59 10.22
C SER A 478 30.55 -7.47 8.79
N GLY A 479 30.86 -6.37 8.10
CA GLY A 479 30.39 -6.08 6.75
C GLY A 479 31.45 -6.25 5.67
N VAL A 480 31.18 -5.67 4.50
CA VAL A 480 32.11 -5.53 3.38
C VAL A 480 32.25 -4.07 2.99
N VAL A 481 33.43 -3.68 2.53
CA VAL A 481 33.66 -2.35 1.97
C VAL A 481 33.53 -2.42 0.46
N GLY A 482 32.77 -1.49 -0.13
CA GLY A 482 32.59 -1.40 -1.57
C GLY A 482 31.31 -2.04 -2.07
N ASN A 483 31.43 -3.10 -2.88
CA ASN A 483 30.29 -3.76 -3.52
C ASN A 483 29.52 -4.65 -2.52
N PRO A 484 28.18 -4.75 -2.67
CA PRO A 484 27.38 -5.66 -1.89
C PRO A 484 27.82 -7.10 -2.05
N VAL A 485 27.84 -7.82 -0.93
CA VAL A 485 28.01 -9.27 -0.88
C VAL A 485 26.77 -9.82 -0.17
N PRO A 486 26.17 -10.91 -0.66
CA PRO A 486 25.03 -11.52 0.00
C PRO A 486 25.30 -11.69 1.51
N TRP A 487 24.31 -11.32 2.33
CA TRP A 487 24.34 -11.44 3.79
C TRP A 487 25.31 -10.55 4.55
N LYS A 488 26.08 -9.69 3.87
CA LYS A 488 27.06 -8.81 4.54
C LYS A 488 26.73 -7.35 4.30
N MET A 489 26.57 -6.61 5.41
CA MET A 489 26.32 -5.17 5.34
C MET A 489 27.39 -4.46 4.53
N THR A 490 26.96 -3.64 3.57
CA THR A 490 27.82 -2.90 2.66
C THR A 490 28.15 -1.54 3.26
N TRP A 491 29.44 -1.22 3.34
CA TRP A 491 29.94 0.04 3.87
C TRP A 491 30.71 0.80 2.79
N ASN A 492 30.38 2.07 2.61
CA ASN A 492 31.08 2.96 1.68
C ASN A 492 31.55 4.22 2.38
N LYS A 493 32.64 4.80 1.89
CA LYS A 493 33.22 6.03 2.44
C LYS A 493 32.51 7.24 1.83
N ALA A 494 31.73 7.95 2.63
CA ALA A 494 31.04 9.17 2.24
C ALA A 494 32.03 10.30 1.91
N LYS A 495 31.56 11.37 1.27
CA LYS A 495 32.37 12.56 0.97
C LYS A 495 32.91 13.26 2.21
N SER A 496 32.26 13.10 3.36
CA SER A 496 32.74 13.56 4.66
C SER A 496 33.92 12.74 5.21
N GLY A 497 34.32 11.66 4.54
CA GLY A 497 35.36 10.73 4.98
C GLY A 497 34.88 9.64 5.95
N VAL A 498 33.64 9.72 6.40
CA VAL A 498 33.00 8.76 7.32
C VAL A 498 32.49 7.55 6.54
N PHE A 499 32.67 6.35 7.10
CA PHE A 499 32.04 5.14 6.57
C PHE A 499 30.59 5.05 7.04
N ALA A 500 29.66 4.81 6.11
CA ALA A 500 28.24 4.60 6.39
C ALA A 500 27.70 3.39 5.61
N PRO A 501 26.60 2.75 6.06
CA PRO A 501 26.08 1.51 5.50
C PRO A 501 25.23 1.77 4.24
N TYR A 502 25.84 2.37 3.21
CA TYR A 502 25.15 2.71 1.98
C TYR A 502 25.80 2.06 0.76
N TYR A 503 25.02 1.98 -0.32
CA TYR A 503 25.44 1.51 -1.63
C TYR A 503 24.84 2.37 -2.75
N ILE A 504 25.60 2.55 -3.83
CA ILE A 504 25.14 3.24 -5.04
C ILE A 504 25.02 2.20 -6.15
N ASN A 505 23.82 2.02 -6.70
CA ASN A 505 23.54 1.03 -7.73
C ASN A 505 23.22 1.68 -9.08
N GLY A 506 24.01 1.39 -10.11
CA GLY A 506 23.70 1.77 -11.49
C GLY A 506 23.60 3.29 -11.77
N ALA A 507 24.18 4.13 -10.92
CA ALA A 507 24.15 5.58 -11.09
C ALA A 507 25.12 6.04 -12.19
N SER A 508 24.57 6.59 -13.28
CA SER A 508 25.34 7.27 -14.32
C SER A 508 25.81 8.67 -13.89
N GLN A 509 25.11 9.27 -12.93
CA GLN A 509 25.42 10.58 -12.37
C GLN A 509 26.02 10.43 -10.96
N PRO A 510 27.02 11.24 -10.58
CA PRO A 510 27.59 11.20 -9.24
C PRO A 510 26.54 11.49 -8.17
N ILE A 511 26.48 10.65 -7.12
CA ILE A 511 25.61 10.87 -5.96
C ILE A 511 26.46 11.37 -4.80
N ASN A 512 26.14 12.54 -4.26
CA ASN A 512 26.93 13.18 -3.22
C ASN A 512 26.41 12.80 -1.83
N VAL A 513 26.98 11.73 -1.27
CA VAL A 513 26.63 11.23 0.07
C VAL A 513 27.54 11.84 1.12
N TYR A 514 26.96 12.39 2.18
CA TYR A 514 27.63 12.87 3.38
C TYR A 514 27.13 12.07 4.58
N ALA A 515 28.03 11.75 5.51
CA ALA A 515 27.68 10.96 6.69
C ALA A 515 28.26 11.55 7.98
N THR A 516 27.47 11.47 9.04
CA THR A 516 27.84 11.81 10.42
C THR A 516 27.37 10.68 11.35
N PRO A 517 28.28 10.00 12.07
CA PRO A 517 27.89 8.92 12.98
C PRO A 517 27.07 9.47 14.15
N ARG A 518 26.46 8.57 14.94
CA ARG A 518 25.82 8.95 16.22
C ARG A 518 26.82 9.52 17.21
#